data_AF-A0A7X6P1J9-F1
#
_entry.id   AF-A0A7X6P1J9-F1
#
_cell.length_a   1.000
_cell.length_b   1.000
_cell.length_c   1.000
_cell.angle_alpha   90.00
_cell.angle_beta   90.00
_cell.angle_gamma   90.00
#
_symmetry.space_group_name_H-M   'P 1'
#
loop_
_entity.id
_entity.type
_entity.pdbx_description
1 polymer ?
#
loop_
_entity_poly.entity_id
_entity_poly.type
_entity_poly.pdbx_seq_one_letter_code
_entity_poly.pdbx_strand_id
1 'polypeptide(L)'
;MIQDRAHRHAALLTPTLRDLRTATIRWAMAHGRSLDPSTLSVIIAAQSDLAVGSRRHLHRWTTDWVLRFLFGELSSWCVEHGVARPKHAGETLLSYLAFLDDHARLARGSSPYPELHAAIVELCGLEADGRRGAGEADAMVLSLHPAAPQARRTTLHPAGRR
;
A
#
# COMPACT_ATOMS: atom_id res chain seq x y z
N MET A 1 -11.95 -15.46 3.67
CA MET A 1 -12.43 -14.15 4.19
C MET A 1 -11.67 -12.93 3.64
N ILE A 2 -10.80 -13.08 2.62
CA ILE A 2 -10.04 -11.95 2.02
C ILE A 2 -10.80 -11.27 0.88
N GLN A 3 -11.64 -12.01 0.14
CA GLN A 3 -12.43 -11.49 -0.98
C GLN A 3 -13.42 -10.38 -0.56
N ASP A 4 -14.07 -10.51 0.60
CA ASP A 4 -15.15 -9.60 1.02
C ASP A 4 -14.69 -8.13 1.21
N ARG A 5 -13.43 -7.90 1.58
CA ARG A 5 -12.87 -6.54 1.70
C ARG A 5 -12.54 -5.90 0.35
N ALA A 6 -11.95 -6.67 -0.57
CA ALA A 6 -11.60 -6.19 -1.90
C ALA A 6 -12.85 -5.82 -2.72
N HIS A 7 -13.94 -6.58 -2.56
CA HIS A 7 -15.23 -6.27 -3.19
C HIS A 7 -15.84 -4.96 -2.69
N ARG A 8 -15.76 -4.66 -1.38
CA ARG A 8 -16.22 -3.36 -0.84
C ARG A 8 -15.44 -2.18 -1.42
N HIS A 9 -14.13 -2.31 -1.57
CA HIS A 9 -13.31 -1.21 -2.13
C HIS A 9 -13.55 -1.00 -3.63
N ALA A 10 -13.81 -2.07 -4.40
CA ALA A 10 -14.17 -1.95 -5.81
C ALA A 10 -15.56 -1.32 -6.03
N ALA A 11 -16.47 -1.51 -5.06
CA ALA A 11 -17.81 -0.92 -5.10
C ALA A 11 -17.80 0.61 -4.99
N LEU A 12 -16.80 1.20 -4.33
CA LEU A 12 -16.63 2.66 -4.17
C LEU A 12 -16.21 3.38 -5.47
N LEU A 13 -15.71 2.65 -6.47
CA LEU A 13 -15.20 3.27 -7.70
C LEU A 13 -16.31 3.46 -8.72
N THR A 14 -16.37 4.64 -9.33
CA THR A 14 -17.16 4.88 -10.55
C THR A 14 -16.61 4.04 -11.73
N PRO A 15 -17.37 3.80 -12.81
CA PRO A 15 -16.90 3.04 -13.97
C PRO A 15 -15.54 3.53 -14.51
N THR A 16 -15.38 4.85 -14.67
CA THR A 16 -14.12 5.47 -15.13
C THR A 16 -12.93 5.16 -14.20
N LEU A 17 -13.16 5.14 -12.89
CA LEU A 17 -12.10 4.83 -11.93
C LEU A 17 -11.78 3.32 -11.89
N ARG A 18 -12.74 2.46 -12.21
CA ARG A 18 -12.50 1.01 -12.39
C ARG A 18 -11.67 0.74 -13.64
N ASP A 19 -11.92 1.47 -14.72
CA ASP A 19 -11.14 1.36 -15.95
C ASP A 19 -9.70 1.84 -15.73
N LEU A 20 -9.54 2.98 -15.07
CA LEU A 20 -8.23 3.48 -14.61
C LEU A 20 -7.50 2.44 -13.78
N ARG A 21 -8.15 1.89 -12.74
CA ARG A 21 -7.58 0.86 -11.89
C ARG A 21 -7.12 -0.36 -12.71
N THR A 22 -7.95 -0.82 -13.62
CA THR A 22 -7.65 -2.00 -14.45
C THR A 22 -6.48 -1.74 -15.40
N ALA A 23 -6.41 -0.55 -16.00
CA ALA A 23 -5.31 -0.13 -16.84
C ALA A 23 -3.98 -0.08 -16.04
N THR A 24 -4.00 0.53 -14.85
CA THR A 24 -2.83 0.60 -13.96
C THR A 24 -2.33 -0.80 -13.57
N ILE A 25 -3.23 -1.72 -13.20
CA ILE A 25 -2.85 -3.10 -12.83
C ILE A 25 -2.19 -3.81 -14.01
N ARG A 26 -2.80 -3.74 -15.20
CA ARG A 26 -2.25 -4.39 -16.41
C ARG A 26 -0.88 -3.82 -16.76
N TRP A 27 -0.74 -2.50 -16.70
CA TRP A 27 0.53 -1.84 -16.93
C TRP A 27 1.60 -2.25 -15.92
N ALA A 28 1.28 -2.27 -14.63
CA ALA A 28 2.24 -2.63 -13.59
C ALA A 28 2.74 -4.07 -13.77
N MET A 29 1.84 -5.00 -14.11
CA MET A 29 2.20 -6.38 -14.42
C MET A 29 3.13 -6.48 -15.64
N ALA A 30 2.84 -5.75 -16.71
CA ALA A 30 3.66 -5.74 -17.92
C ALA A 30 5.07 -5.17 -17.68
N HIS A 31 5.23 -4.28 -16.70
CA HIS A 31 6.51 -3.63 -16.37
C HIS A 31 7.22 -4.24 -15.14
N GLY A 32 6.76 -5.39 -14.63
CA GLY A 32 7.36 -6.05 -13.47
C GLY A 32 7.31 -5.21 -12.17
N ARG A 33 6.34 -4.30 -12.07
CA ARG A 33 6.13 -3.41 -10.92
C ARG A 33 5.21 -4.06 -9.89
N SER A 34 5.54 -3.88 -8.62
CA SER A 34 4.71 -4.32 -7.50
C SER A 34 3.56 -3.34 -7.27
N LEU A 35 2.35 -3.86 -7.10
CA LEU A 35 1.14 -3.08 -6.90
C LEU A 35 0.10 -3.94 -6.20
N ASP A 36 -0.44 -3.50 -5.06
CA ASP A 36 -1.58 -4.17 -4.43
C ASP A 36 -2.89 -3.64 -5.02
N PRO A 37 -3.69 -4.48 -5.71
CA PRO A 37 -4.95 -4.05 -6.33
C PRO A 37 -6.00 -3.52 -5.35
N SER A 38 -5.91 -3.89 -4.06
CA SER A 38 -6.81 -3.39 -3.03
C SER A 38 -6.39 -2.00 -2.56
N THR A 39 -5.10 -1.82 -2.26
CA THR A 39 -4.49 -0.52 -1.96
C THR A 39 -4.71 0.48 -3.08
N LEU A 40 -4.57 0.06 -4.35
CA LEU A 40 -4.82 0.93 -5.50
C LEU A 40 -6.26 1.44 -5.54
N SER A 41 -7.25 0.57 -5.27
CA SER A 41 -8.66 1.00 -5.21
C SER A 41 -8.86 2.09 -4.15
N VAL A 42 -8.26 1.91 -2.97
CA VAL A 42 -8.38 2.87 -1.86
C VAL A 42 -7.72 4.20 -2.23
N ILE A 43 -6.52 4.17 -2.82
CA ILE A 43 -5.81 5.39 -3.25
C ILE A 43 -6.64 6.15 -4.30
N ILE A 44 -7.15 5.45 -5.32
CA ILE A 44 -7.94 6.07 -6.39
C ILE A 44 -9.26 6.65 -5.83
N ALA A 45 -9.94 5.92 -4.96
CA ALA A 45 -11.18 6.39 -4.32
C ALA A 45 -10.93 7.63 -3.46
N ALA A 46 -9.98 7.56 -2.52
CA ALA A 46 -9.62 8.66 -1.64
C ALA A 46 -9.20 9.90 -2.43
N GLN A 47 -8.33 9.74 -3.43
CA GLN A 47 -7.89 10.86 -4.26
C GLN A 47 -9.04 11.47 -5.06
N SER A 48 -10.01 10.67 -5.52
CA SER A 48 -11.19 11.16 -6.22
C SER A 48 -12.09 12.01 -5.33
N ASP A 49 -12.41 11.52 -4.14
CA ASP A 49 -13.29 12.25 -3.22
C ASP A 49 -12.63 13.55 -2.73
N LEU A 50 -11.34 13.50 -2.37
CA LEU A 50 -10.56 14.67 -1.96
C LEU A 50 -10.43 15.69 -3.10
N ALA A 51 -10.31 15.23 -4.35
CA ALA A 51 -10.26 16.10 -5.53
C ALA A 51 -11.59 16.84 -5.73
N VAL A 52 -12.72 16.15 -5.55
CA VAL A 52 -14.07 16.77 -5.61
C VAL A 52 -14.23 17.80 -4.49
N GLY A 53 -13.92 17.42 -3.24
CA GLY A 53 -14.07 18.31 -2.07
C GLY A 53 -13.19 19.55 -2.14
N SER A 54 -11.97 19.40 -2.67
CA SER A 54 -10.98 20.48 -2.74
C SER A 54 -10.99 21.25 -4.07
N ARG A 55 -11.88 20.91 -5.02
CA ARG A 55 -11.86 21.40 -6.41
C ARG A 55 -10.48 21.26 -7.08
N ARG A 56 -9.75 20.20 -6.74
CA ARG A 56 -8.43 19.89 -7.30
C ARG A 56 -8.58 18.93 -8.48
N HIS A 57 -7.64 19.00 -9.43
CA HIS A 57 -7.59 18.01 -10.49
C HIS A 57 -7.13 16.66 -9.93
N LEU A 58 -7.86 15.58 -10.23
CA LEU A 58 -7.62 14.22 -9.72
C LEU A 58 -6.15 13.78 -9.85
N HIS A 59 -5.57 14.02 -11.03
CA HIS A 59 -4.19 13.60 -11.36
C HIS A 59 -3.14 14.69 -11.12
N ARG A 60 -3.41 15.71 -10.30
CA ARG A 60 -2.41 16.71 -9.92
C ARG A 60 -1.68 16.28 -8.63
N TRP A 61 -0.42 15.87 -8.78
CA TRP A 61 0.43 15.38 -7.68
C TRP A 61 1.65 16.27 -7.48
N THR A 62 1.77 16.86 -6.29
CA THR A 62 2.98 17.57 -5.86
C THR A 62 3.66 16.77 -4.75
N THR A 63 4.95 16.97 -4.52
CA THR A 63 5.69 16.34 -3.42
C THR A 63 5.03 16.61 -2.05
N ASP A 64 4.62 17.86 -1.80
CA ASP A 64 3.84 18.24 -0.60
C ASP A 64 2.51 17.48 -0.51
N TRP A 65 1.79 17.34 -1.62
CA TRP A 65 0.54 16.60 -1.63
C TRP A 65 0.75 15.11 -1.37
N VAL A 66 1.81 14.50 -1.90
CA VAL A 66 2.16 13.11 -1.62
C VAL A 66 2.36 12.89 -0.12
N LEU A 67 3.14 13.76 0.54
CA LEU A 67 3.35 13.72 1.99
C LEU A 67 2.02 13.82 2.74
N ARG A 68 1.24 14.87 2.47
CA ARG A 68 -0.05 15.07 3.13
C ARG A 68 -1.02 13.91 2.90
N PHE A 69 -1.06 13.40 1.67
CA PHE A 69 -1.95 12.31 1.29
C PHE A 69 -1.61 11.03 2.04
N LEU A 70 -0.34 10.59 2.01
CA LEU A 70 0.09 9.33 2.62
C LEU A 70 0.01 9.34 4.15
N PHE A 71 0.31 10.48 4.79
CA PHE A 71 0.46 10.58 6.25
C PHE A 71 -0.71 11.28 6.95
N GLY A 72 -1.68 11.82 6.21
CA GLY A 72 -2.87 12.45 6.77
C GLY A 72 -4.14 12.00 6.05
N GLU A 73 -4.35 12.52 4.85
CA GLU A 73 -5.64 12.48 4.15
C GLU A 73 -6.13 11.04 3.89
N LEU A 74 -5.24 10.13 3.48
CA LEU A 74 -5.59 8.73 3.25
C LEU A 74 -6.07 8.04 4.53
N SER A 75 -5.49 8.39 5.68
CA SER A 75 -5.89 7.81 6.97
C SER A 75 -7.25 8.35 7.40
N SER A 76 -7.46 9.66 7.30
CA SER A 76 -8.75 10.30 7.60
C SER A 76 -9.86 9.72 6.72
N TRP A 77 -9.63 9.64 5.41
CA TRP A 77 -10.59 9.08 4.47
C TRP A 77 -10.91 7.62 4.79
N CYS A 78 -9.91 6.80 5.15
CA CYS A 78 -10.12 5.41 5.56
C CYS A 78 -11.01 5.29 6.81
N VAL A 79 -10.81 6.14 7.82
CA VAL A 79 -11.63 6.17 9.04
C VAL A 79 -13.07 6.56 8.70
N GLU A 80 -13.26 7.63 7.94
CA GLU A 80 -14.58 8.14 7.54
C GLU A 80 -15.39 7.10 6.76
N HIS A 81 -14.73 6.28 5.95
CA HIS A 81 -15.38 5.28 5.09
C HIS A 81 -15.37 3.86 5.69
N GLY A 82 -14.88 3.67 6.91
CA GLY A 82 -14.81 2.35 7.56
C GLY A 82 -13.88 1.36 6.85
N VAL A 83 -12.86 1.87 6.15
CA VAL A 83 -11.88 1.10 5.37
C VAL A 83 -10.60 0.91 6.19
N ALA A 84 -9.99 -0.27 6.10
CA ALA A 84 -8.71 -0.51 6.74
C ALA A 84 -7.59 0.24 6.00
N ARG A 85 -6.74 0.96 6.75
CA ARG A 85 -5.60 1.67 6.16
C ARG A 85 -4.67 0.69 5.43
N PRO A 86 -4.33 0.96 4.16
CA PRO A 86 -3.45 0.08 3.40
C PRO A 86 -2.01 0.08 3.94
N LYS A 87 -1.39 -1.11 4.03
CA LYS A 87 0.00 -1.28 4.52
C LYS A 87 1.06 -0.89 3.47
N HIS A 88 0.75 -1.08 2.19
CA HIS A 88 1.67 -0.88 1.06
C HIS A 88 1.31 0.38 0.23
N ALA A 89 0.80 1.42 0.91
CA ALA A 89 0.32 2.64 0.27
C ALA A 89 1.41 3.36 -0.53
N GLY A 90 2.63 3.48 0.01
CA GLY A 90 3.76 4.14 -0.65
C GLY A 90 4.17 3.44 -1.96
N GLU A 91 4.47 2.15 -1.88
CA GLU A 91 4.85 1.31 -3.03
C GLU A 91 3.76 1.30 -4.12
N THR A 92 2.50 1.14 -3.70
CA THR A 92 1.37 1.15 -4.65
C THR A 92 1.15 2.54 -5.27
N LEU A 93 1.31 3.61 -4.48
CA LEU A 93 1.23 4.98 -4.99
C LEU A 93 2.34 5.24 -6.01
N LEU A 94 3.56 4.78 -5.73
CA LEU A 94 4.70 4.95 -6.63
C LEU A 94 4.44 4.28 -7.99
N SER A 95 4.02 3.01 -7.98
CA SER A 95 3.64 2.29 -9.21
C SER A 95 2.48 2.97 -9.96
N TYR A 96 1.52 3.55 -9.23
CA TYR A 96 0.43 4.30 -9.85
C TYR A 96 0.89 5.62 -10.48
N LEU A 97 1.80 6.37 -9.84
CA LEU A 97 2.36 7.60 -10.39
C LEU A 97 3.24 7.32 -11.61
N ALA A 98 4.00 6.21 -11.60
CA ALA A 98 4.78 5.78 -12.75
C ALA A 98 3.89 5.48 -13.97
N PHE A 99 2.74 4.82 -13.74
CA PHE A 99 1.73 4.62 -14.78
C PHE A 99 1.19 5.95 -15.33
N LEU A 100 0.88 6.92 -14.45
CA LEU A 100 0.37 8.22 -14.88
C LEU A 100 1.41 9.00 -15.69
N ASP A 101 2.68 8.93 -15.31
CA ASP A 101 3.79 9.58 -16.02
C ASP A 101 3.97 8.99 -17.43
N ASP A 102 4.08 7.65 -17.51
CA ASP A 102 4.26 6.91 -18.77
C ASP A 102 3.14 7.17 -19.79
N HIS A 103 1.92 7.47 -19.31
CA HIS A 103 0.77 7.79 -20.15
C HIS A 103 0.50 9.29 -20.30
N ALA A 104 1.41 10.16 -19.85
CA ALA A 104 1.26 11.62 -19.85
C ALA A 104 -0.05 12.10 -19.19
N ARG A 105 -0.47 11.41 -18.13
CA ARG A 105 -1.71 11.67 -17.37
C ARG A 105 -1.50 12.50 -16.10
N LEU A 106 -0.26 12.79 -15.73
CA LEU A 106 0.02 13.77 -14.68
C LEU A 106 -0.48 15.15 -15.14
N ALA A 107 -1.37 15.74 -14.34
CA ALA A 107 -1.99 17.00 -14.69
C ALA A 107 -1.00 18.16 -14.57
N ARG A 108 -1.28 19.27 -15.27
CA ARG A 108 -0.50 20.51 -15.15
C ARG A 108 -0.37 20.94 -13.69
N GLY A 109 0.84 21.34 -13.30
CA GLY A 109 1.16 21.75 -11.94
C GLY A 109 1.38 20.57 -10.98
N SER A 110 1.60 19.37 -11.52
CA SER A 110 2.25 18.27 -10.79
C SER A 110 3.75 18.51 -10.72
N SER A 111 4.40 17.99 -9.68
CA SER A 111 5.85 17.84 -9.66
C SER A 111 6.28 16.81 -10.72
N PRO A 112 7.48 16.94 -11.31
CA PRO A 112 8.06 15.92 -12.17
C PRO A 112 8.09 14.55 -11.50
N TYR A 113 7.87 13.48 -12.26
CA TYR A 113 7.88 12.12 -11.72
C TYR A 113 9.18 11.76 -10.96
N PRO A 114 10.40 12.14 -11.40
CA PRO A 114 11.62 11.88 -10.63
C PRO A 114 11.61 12.48 -9.22
N GLU A 115 11.02 13.67 -9.05
CA GLU A 115 10.88 14.31 -7.72
C GLU A 115 9.84 13.59 -6.85
N LEU A 116 8.70 13.20 -7.45
CA LEU A 116 7.67 12.42 -6.76
C LEU A 116 8.22 11.05 -6.32
N HIS A 117 9.01 10.42 -7.19
CA HIS A 117 9.67 9.15 -6.90
C HIS A 117 10.63 9.27 -5.71
N ALA A 118 11.55 10.24 -5.76
CA ALA A 118 12.49 10.49 -4.68
C ALA A 118 11.76 10.75 -3.34
N ALA A 119 10.72 11.59 -3.37
CA ALA A 119 9.92 11.89 -2.18
C ALA A 119 9.24 10.63 -1.61
N ILE A 120 8.63 9.77 -2.43
CA ILE A 120 7.97 8.56 -1.92
C ILE A 120 8.99 7.57 -1.37
N VAL A 121 10.12 7.38 -2.05
CA VAL A 121 11.20 6.50 -1.58
C VAL A 121 11.70 6.93 -0.21
N GLU A 122 11.98 8.22 -0.04
CA GLU A 122 12.43 8.80 1.23
C GLU A 122 11.35 8.65 2.32
N LEU A 123 10.12 9.08 2.04
CA LEU A 123 9.05 9.10 3.03
C LEU A 123 8.60 7.71 3.48
N CYS A 124 8.64 6.71 2.59
CA CYS A 124 8.13 5.38 2.86
C CYS A 124 9.22 4.35 3.19
N GLY A 125 10.49 4.77 3.26
CA GLY A 125 11.62 3.89 3.52
C GLY A 125 11.76 2.78 2.48
N LEU A 126 11.52 3.12 1.20
CA LEU A 126 11.64 2.17 0.10
C LEU A 126 13.09 2.10 -0.37
N GLU A 127 13.45 1.00 -1.03
CA GLU A 127 14.67 0.92 -1.82
C GLU A 127 14.56 1.82 -3.06
N ALA A 128 15.68 2.08 -3.71
CA ALA A 128 15.75 2.96 -4.88
C ALA A 128 14.91 2.48 -6.07
N ASP A 129 14.60 1.18 -6.14
CA ASP A 129 13.71 0.60 -7.16
C ASP A 129 12.21 0.76 -6.82
N GLY A 130 11.90 1.32 -5.64
CA GLY A 130 10.55 1.54 -5.14
C GLY A 130 9.96 0.36 -4.36
N ARG A 131 10.73 -0.71 -4.12
CA ARG A 131 10.27 -1.86 -3.32
C ARG A 131 10.63 -1.67 -1.86
N ARG A 132 9.89 -2.32 -0.96
CA ARG A 132 10.28 -2.37 0.45
C ARG A 132 11.47 -3.33 0.60
N GLY A 133 12.51 -2.93 1.32
CA GLY A 133 13.69 -3.78 1.49
C GLY A 133 13.37 -5.09 2.20
N ALA A 134 13.97 -6.20 1.74
CA ALA A 134 13.70 -7.55 2.23
C ALA A 134 13.93 -7.72 3.75
N GLY A 135 14.76 -6.85 4.36
CA GLY A 135 15.14 -6.93 5.77
C GLY A 135 14.01 -6.68 6.79
N GLU A 136 12.92 -6.02 6.41
CA GLU A 136 11.81 -5.72 7.35
C GLU A 136 10.72 -6.81 7.37
N ALA A 137 10.53 -7.52 6.25
CA ALA A 137 9.58 -8.63 6.16
C ALA A 137 10.06 -9.86 6.95
N ASP A 138 11.38 -10.10 6.99
CA ASP A 138 11.96 -11.25 7.70
C ASP A 138 12.12 -10.98 9.21
N ALA A 139 12.42 -9.72 9.59
CA ALA A 139 12.53 -9.32 10.99
C ALA A 139 11.19 -9.40 11.75
N MET A 140 10.05 -9.19 11.08
CA MET A 140 8.72 -9.31 11.69
C MET A 140 8.23 -10.77 11.79
N VAL A 141 8.67 -11.65 10.89
CA VAL A 141 8.38 -13.10 10.96
C VAL A 141 9.19 -13.76 12.10
N LEU A 142 10.43 -13.32 12.34
CA LEU A 142 11.26 -13.84 13.44
C LEU A 142 10.87 -13.31 14.84
N SER A 143 10.13 -12.21 14.93
CA SER A 143 9.77 -11.59 16.21
C SER A 143 8.46 -12.11 16.83
N LEU A 144 7.70 -12.97 16.14
CA LEU A 144 6.39 -13.47 16.59
C LEU A 144 6.39 -14.89 17.20
N HIS A 145 7.56 -15.50 17.39
CA HIS A 145 7.69 -16.71 18.21
C HIS A 145 8.55 -16.45 19.45
N PRO A 146 7.96 -16.21 20.64
CA PRO A 146 8.67 -16.53 21.86
C PRO A 146 8.84 -18.04 21.90
N ALA A 147 10.09 -18.51 21.80
CA ALA A 147 10.44 -19.88 22.14
C ALA A 147 9.91 -20.16 23.55
N ALA A 148 8.92 -21.06 23.64
CA ALA A 148 8.37 -21.49 24.90
C ALA A 148 9.49 -22.14 25.75
N PRO A 149 9.61 -21.82 27.05
CA PRO A 149 10.60 -22.45 27.91
C PRO A 149 10.26 -23.94 28.05
N GLN A 150 11.22 -24.81 27.71
CA GLN A 150 11.07 -26.25 27.95
C GLN A 150 10.99 -26.50 29.46
N ALA A 151 9.79 -26.82 29.92
CA ALA A 151 9.53 -27.28 31.28
C ALA A 151 10.23 -28.62 31.52
N ARG A 152 10.97 -28.67 32.63
CA ARG A 152 11.61 -29.86 33.19
C ARG A 152 10.62 -31.02 33.27
N ARG A 153 10.94 -32.14 32.61
CA ARG A 153 10.30 -33.44 32.88
C ARG A 153 11.19 -34.25 33.82
N THR A 154 10.86 -34.15 35.10
CA THR A 154 11.22 -35.13 36.13
C THR A 154 10.68 -36.49 35.69
N THR A 155 11.55 -37.45 35.40
CA THR A 155 11.16 -38.85 35.23
C THR A 155 11.30 -39.55 36.57
N LEU A 156 10.14 -39.83 37.18
CA LEU A 156 9.97 -40.75 38.29
C LEU A 156 10.29 -42.17 37.77
N HIS A 157 11.23 -42.87 38.42
CA HIS A 157 11.61 -44.23 38.08
C HIS A 157 10.70 -45.23 38.82
N PRO A 158 10.05 -46.20 38.14
CA PRO A 158 9.23 -47.20 38.81
C PRO A 158 10.08 -48.39 39.29
N ALA A 159 9.60 -49.00 40.38
CA ALA A 159 10.15 -50.17 41.01
C ALA A 159 10.20 -51.42 40.10
N GLY A 160 11.21 -52.28 40.33
CA GLY A 160 10.96 -53.72 40.37
C GLY A 160 12.00 -54.66 39.76
N ARG A 161 12.49 -55.56 40.63
CA ARG A 161 13.04 -56.93 40.44
C ARG A 161 14.57 -57.08 40.34
N ARG A 162 15.15 -57.61 41.41
CA ARG A 162 15.44 -59.06 41.57
C ARG A 162 15.44 -59.42 43.05
#